data_AF-Q1JYU6-F1
#
_entry.id   AF-Q1JYU6-F1
#
_cell.length_a   1.000
_cell.length_b   1.000
_cell.length_c   1.000
_cell.angle_alpha   90.00
_cell.angle_beta   90.00
_cell.angle_gamma   90.00
#
_symmetry.space_group_name_H-M   'P 1'
#
loop_
_entity.id
_entity.type
_entity.pdbx_description
1 polymer ?
#
loop_
_entity_poly.entity_id
_entity_poly.type
_entity_poly.pdbx_seq_one_letter_code
_entity_poly.pdbx_strand_id
1 'polypeptide(L)'
;MKQILIVDDEKKFLLSLTEGLKSRLNDVKVFTAHNGKEALEVLKFTTVDLLVTDLKMPIMDGFELLAIMSTHFASTPVIVMTAFGTPHIEKHIRQFGSVQYLEKPTELAVMANKIRQTLADKAQGFIQGITLPTFAQLMELEKKSCTLRIKQGDKIGQLYFYQGDLVDATCNGQNGDEAAYAIFSWKDVVIEMQPADRQRHRCITTKLSHILLDALRQEDEKQTPQKEQTNDSVALDPCGPQPDTIPGNQPDSNTPTKEINIMTVQEKLKEFNQVDGFAGVGVFTPSGESLALLTSEAKGNMKEVGVLANNLLMTAQKATMEMGIGLGQLVHIESEHAHIFACCFNEGSDPLKSQPGKAHIHLVLVLTSDSGVGMAKLKIEKLTKVIAEDFRI
;
A
#
# COMPACT_ATOMS: atom_id res chain seq x y z
N MET A 1 16.01 -18.78 21.51
CA MET A 1 16.94 -18.18 20.53
C MET A 1 16.14 -17.54 19.40
N LYS A 2 16.35 -16.25 19.13
CA LYS A 2 15.75 -15.46 18.05
C LYS A 2 16.59 -15.58 16.76
N GLN A 3 15.96 -15.56 15.59
CA GLN A 3 16.64 -15.74 14.30
C GLN A 3 16.67 -14.43 13.51
N ILE A 4 17.85 -13.91 13.19
CA ILE A 4 18.03 -12.66 12.44
C ILE A 4 18.69 -12.97 11.11
N LEU A 5 18.18 -12.38 10.03
CA LEU A 5 18.82 -12.41 8.71
C LEU A 5 19.42 -11.03 8.41
N ILE A 6 20.71 -10.98 8.07
CA ILE A 6 21.41 -9.76 7.66
C ILE A 6 21.79 -9.88 6.18
N VAL A 7 21.40 -8.91 5.35
CA VAL A 7 21.57 -8.93 3.90
C VAL A 7 22.40 -7.73 3.47
N ASP A 8 23.55 -8.00 2.85
CA ASP A 8 24.54 -6.99 2.46
C ASP A 8 25.53 -7.62 1.46
N ASP A 9 25.89 -6.93 0.38
CA ASP A 9 26.84 -7.47 -0.60
C ASP A 9 28.31 -7.36 -0.12
N GLU A 10 28.59 -6.47 0.83
CA GLU A 10 29.89 -6.35 1.49
C GLU A 10 30.18 -7.54 2.43
N LYS A 11 30.71 -8.63 1.87
CA LYS A 11 31.07 -9.87 2.62
C LYS A 11 31.92 -9.62 3.87
N LYS A 12 32.81 -8.61 3.87
CA LYS A 12 33.63 -8.22 5.03
C LYS A 12 32.81 -7.57 6.14
N PHE A 13 31.81 -6.76 5.77
CA PHE A 13 30.89 -6.12 6.70
C PHE A 13 29.99 -7.19 7.36
N LEU A 14 29.40 -8.11 6.58
CA LEU A 14 28.62 -9.24 7.11
C LEU A 14 29.38 -10.08 8.13
N LEU A 15 30.65 -10.41 7.85
CA LEU A 15 31.48 -11.18 8.79
C LEU A 15 31.70 -10.41 10.10
N SER A 16 32.14 -9.15 10.01
CA SER A 16 32.36 -8.27 11.17
C SER A 16 31.09 -8.08 12.01
N LEU A 17 29.93 -7.88 11.36
CA LEU A 17 28.63 -7.80 12.03
C LEU A 17 28.28 -9.13 12.70
N THR A 18 28.45 -10.25 12.01
CA THR A 18 28.07 -11.58 12.52
C THR A 18 28.88 -11.94 13.77
N GLU A 19 30.19 -11.68 13.79
CA GLU A 19 31.05 -11.93 14.94
C GLU A 19 30.74 -10.96 16.08
N GLY A 20 30.65 -9.66 15.78
CA GLY A 20 30.34 -8.64 16.77
C GLY A 20 28.97 -8.84 17.44
N LEU A 21 27.92 -9.12 16.67
CA LEU A 21 26.57 -9.34 17.20
C LEU A 21 26.48 -10.62 18.03
N LYS A 22 27.15 -11.72 17.63
CA LYS A 22 27.26 -12.93 18.45
C LYS A 22 27.84 -12.65 19.84
N SER A 23 28.84 -11.76 19.95
CA SER A 23 29.43 -11.36 21.24
C SER A 23 28.54 -10.43 22.10
N ARG A 24 27.42 -9.92 21.57
CA ARG A 24 26.54 -8.94 22.24
C ARG A 24 25.08 -9.36 22.39
N LEU A 25 24.68 -10.47 21.76
CA LEU A 25 23.30 -10.95 21.70
C LEU A 25 23.24 -12.47 21.94
N ASN A 26 23.38 -12.87 23.21
CA ASN A 26 23.52 -14.27 23.64
C ASN A 26 22.42 -15.22 23.12
N ASP A 27 21.21 -14.71 22.94
CA ASP A 27 20.03 -15.45 22.50
C ASP A 27 19.72 -15.34 20.99
N VAL A 28 20.68 -14.89 20.17
CA VAL A 28 20.46 -14.64 18.73
C VAL A 28 21.27 -15.59 17.85
N LYS A 29 20.59 -16.19 16.87
CA LYS A 29 21.21 -16.86 15.71
C LYS A 29 21.17 -15.91 14.52
N VAL A 30 22.35 -15.49 14.06
CA VAL A 30 22.52 -14.68 12.84
C VAL A 30 22.68 -15.57 11.62
N PHE A 31 21.90 -15.28 10.58
CA PHE A 31 22.04 -15.76 9.20
C PHE A 31 22.46 -14.58 8.31
N THR A 32 23.10 -14.87 7.18
CA THR A 32 23.60 -13.85 6.25
C THR A 32 23.29 -14.21 4.80
N ALA A 33 23.03 -13.19 3.97
CA ALA A 33 22.82 -13.32 2.53
C ALA A 33 23.50 -12.14 1.79
N HIS A 34 23.94 -12.34 0.54
CA HIS A 34 24.71 -11.35 -0.22
C HIS A 34 23.90 -10.51 -1.22
N ASN A 35 22.57 -10.66 -1.23
CA ASN A 35 21.62 -9.98 -2.10
C ASN A 35 20.19 -10.39 -1.68
N GLY A 36 19.17 -9.68 -2.18
CA GLY A 36 17.77 -10.01 -1.87
C GLY A 36 17.35 -11.42 -2.27
N LYS A 37 17.91 -11.96 -3.37
CA LYS A 37 17.53 -13.30 -3.87
C LYS A 37 18.02 -14.42 -2.94
N GLU A 38 19.25 -14.33 -2.45
CA GLU A 38 19.76 -15.23 -1.39
C GLU A 38 18.96 -15.08 -0.09
N ALA A 39 18.56 -13.85 0.26
CA ALA A 39 17.75 -13.61 1.45
C ALA A 39 16.38 -14.30 1.37
N LEU A 40 15.74 -14.28 0.20
CA LEU A 40 14.48 -15.00 -0.05
C LEU A 40 14.62 -16.52 0.07
N GLU A 41 15.73 -17.11 -0.37
CA GLU A 41 15.96 -18.55 -0.14
C GLU A 41 16.10 -18.85 1.36
N VAL A 42 16.80 -18.01 2.15
CA VAL A 42 16.83 -18.18 3.61
C VAL A 42 15.42 -18.06 4.20
N LEU A 43 14.64 -17.04 3.81
CA LEU A 43 13.28 -16.79 4.31
C LEU A 43 12.28 -17.90 3.99
N LYS A 44 12.43 -18.61 2.85
CA LYS A 44 11.60 -19.77 2.49
C LYS A 44 11.80 -20.97 3.43
N PHE A 45 13.03 -21.21 3.86
CA PHE A 45 13.40 -22.40 4.65
C PHE A 45 13.65 -22.12 6.14
N THR A 46 13.64 -20.85 6.56
CA THR A 46 14.03 -20.41 7.90
C THR A 46 13.03 -19.39 8.46
N THR A 47 12.46 -19.66 9.64
CA THR A 47 11.63 -18.68 10.35
C THR A 47 12.49 -17.54 10.90
N VAL A 48 12.55 -16.42 10.18
CA VAL A 48 13.26 -15.20 10.57
C VAL A 48 12.39 -14.34 11.50
N ASP A 49 12.93 -13.94 12.66
CA ASP A 49 12.30 -13.02 13.60
C ASP A 49 12.48 -11.55 13.23
N LEU A 50 13.58 -11.20 12.56
CA LEU A 50 13.94 -9.84 12.15
C LEU A 50 14.83 -9.90 10.89
N LEU A 51 14.48 -9.12 9.87
CA LEU A 51 15.36 -8.85 8.74
C LEU A 51 16.18 -7.59 8.99
N VAL A 52 17.43 -7.57 8.53
CA VAL A 52 18.29 -6.39 8.42
C VAL A 52 18.86 -6.38 6.99
N THR A 53 18.74 -5.30 6.24
CA THR A 53 19.13 -5.28 4.80
C THR A 53 19.71 -3.94 4.38
N ASP A 54 20.71 -3.92 3.47
CA ASP A 54 20.96 -2.71 2.68
C ASP A 54 19.83 -2.49 1.66
N LEU A 55 19.74 -1.28 1.11
CA LEU A 55 18.95 -0.93 -0.07
C LEU A 55 19.70 -1.18 -1.38
N LYS A 56 21.01 -0.90 -1.44
CA LYS A 56 21.79 -1.03 -2.67
C LYS A 56 22.56 -2.34 -2.66
N MET A 57 22.07 -3.31 -3.42
CA MET A 57 22.69 -4.63 -3.60
C MET A 57 22.55 -5.09 -5.06
N PRO A 58 23.45 -5.92 -5.59
CA PRO A 58 23.33 -6.51 -6.92
C PRO A 58 22.32 -7.67 -6.94
N ILE A 59 21.89 -8.10 -8.13
CA ILE A 59 20.98 -9.23 -8.42
C ILE A 59 19.53 -9.02 -7.97
N MET A 60 19.31 -8.54 -6.75
CA MET A 60 18.02 -8.07 -6.22
C MET A 60 18.31 -7.07 -5.11
N ASP A 61 17.72 -5.88 -5.22
CA ASP A 61 17.97 -4.77 -4.30
C ASP A 61 17.09 -4.85 -3.03
N GLY A 62 17.32 -3.92 -2.09
CA GLY A 62 16.57 -3.91 -0.82
C GLY A 62 15.14 -3.39 -0.93
N PHE A 63 14.80 -2.58 -1.95
CA PHE A 63 13.41 -2.16 -2.20
C PHE A 63 12.60 -3.32 -2.77
N GLU A 64 13.17 -4.09 -3.71
CA GLU A 64 12.58 -5.34 -4.20
C GLU A 64 12.36 -6.34 -3.05
N LEU A 65 13.37 -6.52 -2.19
CA LEU A 65 13.25 -7.38 -1.01
C LEU A 65 12.17 -6.87 -0.03
N LEU A 66 12.10 -5.56 0.22
CA LEU A 66 11.08 -4.95 1.10
C LEU A 66 9.65 -5.17 0.57
N ALA A 67 9.43 -5.07 -0.75
CA ALA A 67 8.12 -5.32 -1.37
C ALA A 67 7.68 -6.80 -1.25
N ILE A 68 8.64 -7.73 -1.34
CA ILE A 68 8.37 -9.17 -1.16
C ILE A 68 8.17 -9.49 0.35
N MET A 69 8.88 -8.80 1.24
CA MET A 69 8.67 -8.88 2.68
C MET A 69 7.28 -8.38 3.09
N SER A 70 6.81 -7.23 2.57
CA SER A 70 5.48 -6.70 2.93
C SER A 70 4.31 -7.56 2.43
N THR A 71 4.51 -8.37 1.38
CA THR A 71 3.46 -9.20 0.78
C THR A 71 3.43 -10.64 1.31
N HIS A 72 4.59 -11.22 1.61
CA HIS A 72 4.72 -12.62 2.06
C HIS A 72 5.15 -12.79 3.53
N PHE A 73 5.80 -11.79 4.14
CA PHE A 73 6.42 -11.88 5.47
C PHE A 73 6.04 -10.68 6.37
N ALA A 74 4.85 -10.09 6.20
CA ALA A 74 4.44 -8.81 6.79
C ALA A 74 4.53 -8.70 8.33
N SER A 75 4.57 -9.83 9.05
CA SER A 75 4.76 -9.90 10.52
C SER A 75 6.23 -9.97 10.96
N THR A 76 7.17 -9.97 10.02
CA THR A 76 8.60 -9.90 10.26
C THR A 76 9.08 -8.45 10.08
N PRO A 77 9.44 -7.75 11.16
CA PRO A 77 9.95 -6.39 11.06
C PRO A 77 11.28 -6.37 10.32
N VAL A 78 11.63 -5.21 9.79
CA VAL A 78 12.85 -4.99 9.01
C VAL A 78 13.63 -3.81 9.59
N ILE A 79 14.95 -3.89 9.61
CA ILE A 79 15.84 -2.73 9.77
C ILE A 79 16.53 -2.50 8.42
N VAL A 80 16.28 -1.34 7.82
CA VAL A 80 17.02 -0.90 6.63
C VAL A 80 18.32 -0.23 7.07
N MET A 81 19.43 -0.67 6.47
CA MET A 81 20.74 -0.03 6.52
C MET A 81 20.95 0.73 5.20
N THR A 82 21.53 1.93 5.20
CA THR A 82 22.06 2.50 3.95
C THR A 82 23.01 3.67 4.21
N ALA A 83 23.89 3.96 3.26
CA ALA A 83 24.80 5.12 3.28
C ALA A 83 24.19 6.39 2.63
N PHE A 84 22.94 6.34 2.16
CA PHE A 84 22.25 7.46 1.49
C PHE A 84 20.90 7.79 2.16
N GLY A 85 20.96 8.13 3.46
CA GLY A 85 19.81 8.49 4.28
C GLY A 85 19.17 9.84 3.92
N THR A 86 18.50 9.93 2.77
CA THR A 86 17.67 11.12 2.48
C THR A 86 16.32 11.02 3.18
N PRO A 87 15.75 12.12 3.72
CA PRO A 87 14.42 12.12 4.31
C PRO A 87 13.30 11.66 3.35
N HIS A 88 13.53 11.77 2.03
CA HIS A 88 12.64 11.23 1.00
C HIS A 88 12.61 9.70 1.00
N ILE A 89 13.79 9.06 1.02
CA ILE A 89 13.92 7.59 1.12
C ILE A 89 13.34 7.11 2.46
N GLU A 90 13.61 7.80 3.57
CA GLU A 90 13.04 7.44 4.87
C GLU A 90 11.50 7.54 4.87
N LYS A 91 10.92 8.62 4.32
CA LYS A 91 9.46 8.79 4.21
C LYS A 91 8.83 7.70 3.34
N HIS A 92 9.48 7.31 2.23
CA HIS A 92 9.00 6.26 1.35
C HIS A 92 9.06 4.87 2.02
N ILE A 93 10.17 4.56 2.69
CA ILE A 93 10.35 3.28 3.40
C ILE A 93 9.40 3.14 4.60
N ARG A 94 9.09 4.24 5.30
CA ARG A 94 8.06 4.28 6.36
C ARG A 94 6.65 3.93 5.89
N GLN A 95 6.37 3.90 4.58
CA GLN A 95 5.09 3.42 4.04
C GLN A 95 5.00 1.88 4.09
N PHE A 96 6.13 1.18 4.16
CA PHE A 96 6.20 -0.25 4.40
C PHE A 96 6.15 -0.48 5.93
N GLY A 97 5.06 -1.08 6.41
CA GLY A 97 4.82 -1.27 7.84
C GLY A 97 5.90 -2.11 8.53
N SER A 98 6.16 -1.81 9.81
CA SER A 98 7.18 -2.48 10.65
C SER A 98 8.64 -2.32 10.20
N VAL A 99 8.95 -1.37 9.32
CA VAL A 99 10.33 -1.06 8.90
C VAL A 99 10.92 0.06 9.77
N GLN A 100 12.09 -0.20 10.36
CA GLN A 100 12.92 0.80 11.05
C GLN A 100 14.19 1.12 10.21
N TYR A 101 14.83 2.25 10.51
CA TYR A 101 16.00 2.76 9.76
C TYR A 101 17.29 2.76 10.59
N LEU A 102 18.43 2.63 9.92
CA LEU A 102 19.80 2.73 10.46
C LEU A 102 20.76 3.27 9.38
N GLU A 103 21.55 4.29 9.69
CA GLU A 103 22.50 4.89 8.74
C GLU A 103 23.86 4.17 8.74
N LYS A 104 24.46 3.93 7.57
CA LYS A 104 25.86 3.48 7.42
C LYS A 104 26.79 4.70 7.32
N PRO A 105 27.97 4.71 7.97
CA PRO A 105 28.50 3.67 8.86
C PRO A 105 27.84 3.69 10.24
N THR A 106 27.53 2.51 10.78
CA THR A 106 26.88 2.37 12.09
C THR A 106 27.80 1.69 13.10
N GLU A 107 27.75 2.13 14.36
CA GLU A 107 28.41 1.39 15.44
C GLU A 107 27.66 0.09 15.75
N LEU A 108 28.40 -1.01 15.90
CA LEU A 108 27.87 -2.31 16.28
C LEU A 108 27.09 -2.29 17.61
N ALA A 109 27.42 -1.36 18.54
CA ALA A 109 26.66 -1.15 19.76
C ALA A 109 25.28 -0.54 19.50
N VAL A 110 25.18 0.43 18.59
CA VAL A 110 23.93 1.05 18.15
C VAL A 110 23.06 0.03 17.41
N MET A 111 23.64 -0.72 16.46
CA MET A 111 22.94 -1.79 15.75
C MET A 111 22.40 -2.86 16.73
N ALA A 112 23.21 -3.34 17.67
CA ALA A 112 22.78 -4.36 18.65
C ALA A 112 21.63 -3.86 19.54
N ASN A 113 21.62 -2.57 19.90
CA ASN A 113 20.53 -1.96 20.65
C ASN A 113 19.26 -1.81 19.80
N LYS A 114 19.39 -1.36 18.55
CA LYS A 114 18.28 -1.22 17.58
C LYS A 114 17.62 -2.58 17.31
N ILE A 115 18.42 -3.62 17.05
CA ILE A 115 17.98 -5.02 16.93
C ILE A 115 17.19 -5.47 18.18
N ARG A 116 17.69 -5.16 19.39
CA ARG A 116 17.02 -5.57 20.64
C ARG A 116 15.68 -4.86 20.85
N GLN A 117 15.57 -3.59 20.45
CA GLN A 117 14.31 -2.85 20.44
C GLN A 117 13.32 -3.49 19.47
N THR A 118 13.66 -3.59 18.18
CA THR A 118 12.75 -4.12 17.15
C THR A 118 12.29 -5.56 17.43
N LEU A 119 13.11 -6.39 18.10
CA LEU A 119 12.71 -7.74 18.54
C LEU A 119 11.77 -7.77 19.75
N ALA A 120 11.78 -6.72 20.59
CA ALA A 120 10.86 -6.55 21.72
C ALA A 120 9.55 -5.85 21.31
N ASP A 121 9.61 -4.93 20.35
CA ASP A 121 8.48 -4.15 19.82
C ASP A 121 7.38 -5.02 19.18
N LYS A 122 7.69 -6.29 18.88
CA LYS A 122 6.81 -7.32 18.28
C LYS A 122 5.51 -7.64 19.06
N ALA A 123 5.25 -6.96 20.18
CA ALA A 123 4.01 -7.05 20.96
C ALA A 123 2.99 -5.94 20.66
N GLN A 124 3.32 -4.93 19.85
CA GLN A 124 2.46 -3.78 19.57
C GLN A 124 2.01 -3.76 18.10
N GLY A 125 0.71 -4.03 17.88
CA GLY A 125 0.11 -4.00 16.55
C GLY A 125 -0.18 -2.58 16.09
N PHE A 126 0.78 -1.95 15.42
CA PHE A 126 0.59 -0.67 14.74
C PHE A 126 -0.19 -0.86 13.43
N ILE A 127 -1.20 -0.04 13.21
CA ILE A 127 -1.96 0.02 11.95
C ILE A 127 -1.82 1.44 11.41
N GLN A 128 -1.19 1.57 10.23
CA GLN A 128 -1.04 2.82 9.49
C GLN A 128 -1.67 2.68 8.11
N GLY A 129 -2.17 3.79 7.55
CA GLY A 129 -2.94 3.81 6.31
C GLY A 129 -4.46 3.67 6.48
N ILE A 130 -4.96 3.52 7.72
CA ILE A 130 -6.40 3.48 8.04
C ILE A 130 -6.68 4.57 9.09
N THR A 131 -7.72 5.39 8.87
CA THR A 131 -8.12 6.43 9.84
C THR A 131 -8.73 5.79 11.09
N LEU A 132 -8.67 6.45 12.26
CA LEU A 132 -9.32 5.95 13.47
C LEU A 132 -10.84 5.75 13.31
N PRO A 133 -11.61 6.66 12.66
CA PRO A 133 -12.99 6.40 12.23
C PRO A 133 -13.15 5.10 11.41
N THR A 134 -12.36 4.91 10.35
CA THR A 134 -12.42 3.72 9.50
C THR A 134 -12.06 2.43 10.27
N PHE A 135 -11.09 2.51 11.19
CA PHE A 135 -10.69 1.37 12.00
C PHE A 135 -11.74 1.01 13.08
N ALA A 136 -12.42 2.00 13.64
CA ALA A 136 -13.57 1.75 14.53
C ALA A 136 -14.74 1.09 13.78
N GLN A 137 -15.04 1.54 12.55
CA GLN A 137 -16.04 0.91 11.68
C GLN A 137 -15.68 -0.55 11.36
N LEU A 138 -14.39 -0.87 11.18
CA LEU A 138 -13.94 -2.25 11.01
C LEU A 138 -14.20 -3.11 12.25
N MET A 139 -14.03 -2.57 13.48
CA MET A 139 -14.36 -3.30 14.71
C MET A 139 -15.86 -3.58 14.84
N GLU A 140 -16.73 -2.64 14.42
CA GLU A 140 -18.18 -2.81 14.33
C GLU A 140 -18.55 -3.93 13.34
N LEU A 141 -17.95 -3.92 12.14
CA LEU A 141 -18.18 -4.90 11.09
C LEU A 141 -17.69 -6.32 11.46
N GLU A 142 -16.49 -6.43 12.05
CA GLU A 142 -15.90 -7.70 12.52
C GLU A 142 -16.57 -8.24 13.79
N LYS A 143 -17.47 -7.48 14.43
CA LYS A 143 -18.05 -7.77 15.75
C LYS A 143 -17.00 -8.02 16.83
N LYS A 144 -15.88 -7.30 16.74
CA LYS A 144 -14.73 -7.45 17.64
C LYS A 144 -15.05 -7.02 19.07
N SER A 145 -14.39 -7.69 20.01
CA SER A 145 -14.33 -7.27 21.40
C SER A 145 -12.89 -6.96 21.76
N CYS A 146 -12.57 -5.70 22.02
CA CYS A 146 -11.22 -5.21 22.31
C CYS A 146 -11.27 -3.85 23.01
N THR A 147 -10.16 -3.46 23.64
CA THR A 147 -9.93 -2.07 24.03
C THR A 147 -8.94 -1.47 23.04
N LEU A 148 -9.31 -0.39 22.35
CA LEU A 148 -8.36 0.40 21.59
C LEU A 148 -7.79 1.48 22.50
N ARG A 149 -6.47 1.65 22.47
CA ARG A 149 -5.77 2.76 23.13
C ARG A 149 -5.18 3.66 22.06
N ILE A 150 -5.58 4.93 22.08
CA ILE A 150 -5.27 5.93 21.07
C ILE A 150 -4.28 6.91 21.70
N LYS A 151 -3.21 7.25 21.00
CA LYS A 151 -2.22 8.25 21.43
C LYS A 151 -2.08 9.37 20.40
N GLN A 152 -2.05 10.62 20.86
CA GLN A 152 -1.75 11.80 20.05
C GLN A 152 -0.76 12.70 20.81
N GLY A 153 0.53 12.57 20.53
CA GLY A 153 1.58 13.14 21.38
C GLY A 153 1.44 12.60 22.82
N ASP A 154 1.38 13.51 23.80
CA ASP A 154 1.18 13.17 25.21
C ASP A 154 -0.28 12.80 25.57
N LYS A 155 -1.25 13.04 24.68
CA LYS A 155 -2.66 12.69 24.94
C LYS A 155 -2.86 11.18 24.81
N ILE A 156 -3.61 10.60 25.75
CA ILE A 156 -4.00 9.19 25.71
C ILE A 156 -5.52 9.08 25.88
N GLY A 157 -6.17 8.44 24.90
CA GLY A 157 -7.58 8.06 24.95
C GLY A 157 -7.73 6.54 24.88
N GLN A 158 -8.89 6.03 25.30
CA GLN A 158 -9.25 4.62 25.16
C GLN A 158 -10.70 4.48 24.69
N LEU A 159 -10.94 3.58 23.75
CA LEU A 159 -12.25 3.21 23.22
C LEU A 159 -12.49 1.72 23.52
N TYR A 160 -13.70 1.34 23.91
CA TYR A 160 -14.01 0.00 24.40
C TYR A 160 -15.10 -0.64 23.54
N PHE A 161 -14.75 -1.72 22.85
CA PHE A 161 -15.63 -2.44 21.93
C PHE A 161 -16.05 -3.79 22.52
N TYR A 162 -17.33 -4.11 22.42
CA TYR A 162 -17.88 -5.41 22.81
C TYR A 162 -18.86 -5.90 21.75
N GLN A 163 -18.57 -7.05 21.14
CA GLN A 163 -19.31 -7.61 20.00
C GLN A 163 -19.48 -6.66 18.80
N GLY A 164 -18.54 -5.72 18.63
CA GLY A 164 -18.54 -4.67 17.61
C GLY A 164 -19.11 -3.33 18.07
N ASP A 165 -20.00 -3.32 19.05
CA ASP A 165 -20.54 -2.08 19.59
C ASP A 165 -19.45 -1.34 20.38
N LEU A 166 -19.26 -0.05 20.10
CA LEU A 166 -18.54 0.86 20.99
C LEU A 166 -19.40 1.05 22.25
N VAL A 167 -18.98 0.48 23.39
CA VAL A 167 -19.74 0.49 24.64
C VAL A 167 -19.32 1.59 25.61
N ASP A 168 -18.08 2.07 25.52
CA ASP A 168 -17.55 3.13 26.38
C ASP A 168 -16.30 3.78 25.77
N ALA A 169 -15.96 5.00 26.22
CA ALA A 169 -14.76 5.74 25.84
C ALA A 169 -14.26 6.57 27.03
N THR A 170 -12.95 6.79 27.14
CA THR A 170 -12.35 7.62 28.21
C THR A 170 -11.13 8.39 27.72
N CYS A 171 -11.09 9.69 28.00
CA CYS A 171 -10.03 10.60 27.59
C CYS A 171 -9.93 11.79 28.56
N ASN A 172 -8.73 12.08 29.09
CA ASN A 172 -8.44 13.29 29.89
C ASN A 172 -9.43 13.62 31.04
N GLY A 173 -10.11 12.61 31.60
CA GLY A 173 -11.13 12.77 32.66
C GLY A 173 -12.58 12.85 32.17
N GLN A 174 -12.81 12.94 30.86
CA GLN A 174 -14.12 12.72 30.23
C GLN A 174 -14.35 11.23 29.97
N ASN A 175 -15.61 10.80 30.04
CA ASN A 175 -16.08 9.43 29.82
C ASN A 175 -17.27 9.41 28.82
N GLY A 176 -17.59 8.26 28.24
CA GLY A 176 -18.74 8.10 27.35
C GLY A 176 -18.65 8.91 26.04
N ASP A 177 -19.79 9.32 25.50
CA ASP A 177 -19.91 10.00 24.20
C ASP A 177 -18.95 11.21 24.05
N GLU A 178 -18.81 12.06 25.08
CA GLU A 178 -17.86 13.20 25.06
C GLU A 178 -16.41 12.76 24.80
N ALA A 179 -15.97 11.70 25.46
CA ALA A 179 -14.63 11.16 25.26
C ALA A 179 -14.48 10.52 23.88
N ALA A 180 -15.55 9.91 23.33
CA ALA A 180 -15.54 9.36 21.98
C ALA A 180 -15.40 10.48 20.94
N TYR A 181 -16.20 11.55 20.99
CA TYR A 181 -16.06 12.72 20.10
C TYR A 181 -14.65 13.30 20.17
N ALA A 182 -14.13 13.51 21.38
CA ALA A 182 -12.79 14.06 21.61
C ALA A 182 -11.69 13.17 21.02
N ILE A 183 -11.80 11.85 21.12
CA ILE A 183 -10.84 10.89 20.56
C ILE A 183 -10.93 10.82 19.03
N PHE A 184 -12.14 10.81 18.45
CA PHE A 184 -12.32 10.68 17.01
C PHE A 184 -11.90 11.93 16.21
N SER A 185 -11.87 13.12 16.83
CA SER A 185 -11.34 14.34 16.22
C SER A 185 -9.81 14.46 16.28
N TRP A 186 -9.07 13.39 16.60
CA TRP A 186 -7.60 13.40 16.62
C TRP A 186 -7.00 12.92 15.29
N LYS A 187 -6.20 13.80 14.67
CA LYS A 187 -5.34 13.49 13.51
C LYS A 187 -4.00 12.92 13.96
N ASP A 188 -3.35 12.17 13.06
CA ASP A 188 -2.02 11.55 13.24
C ASP A 188 -1.86 10.71 14.52
N VAL A 189 -2.86 9.86 14.80
CA VAL A 189 -2.91 9.01 15.98
C VAL A 189 -2.18 7.68 15.82
N VAL A 190 -1.62 7.20 16.93
CA VAL A 190 -1.19 5.79 17.09
C VAL A 190 -2.32 5.00 17.75
N ILE A 191 -2.70 3.88 17.14
CA ILE A 191 -3.72 2.95 17.65
C ILE A 191 -3.04 1.69 18.17
N GLU A 192 -3.24 1.37 19.46
CA GLU A 192 -2.79 0.13 20.12
C GLU A 192 -4.02 -0.73 20.46
N MET A 193 -4.15 -1.93 19.89
CA MET A 193 -5.20 -2.88 20.29
C MET A 193 -4.80 -3.66 21.54
N GLN A 194 -5.68 -3.68 22.54
CA GLN A 194 -5.56 -4.41 23.80
C GLN A 194 -6.73 -5.41 23.96
N PRO A 195 -6.59 -6.47 24.79
CA PRO A 195 -7.69 -7.39 25.10
C PRO A 195 -8.92 -6.66 25.67
N ALA A 196 -10.11 -7.19 25.41
CA ALA A 196 -11.35 -6.59 25.92
C ALA A 196 -11.41 -6.57 27.45
N ASP A 197 -11.56 -5.38 28.02
CA ASP A 197 -11.93 -5.20 29.43
C ASP A 197 -13.37 -5.74 29.65
N ARG A 198 -13.49 -6.77 30.48
CA ARG A 198 -14.76 -7.44 30.78
C ARG A 198 -15.51 -6.83 31.97
N GLN A 199 -14.99 -5.78 32.61
CA GLN A 199 -15.61 -5.13 33.78
C GLN A 199 -16.29 -3.79 33.43
N ARG A 200 -16.07 -3.26 32.22
CA ARG A 200 -16.75 -2.04 31.77
C ARG A 200 -18.23 -2.27 31.45
N HIS A 201 -19.02 -1.29 31.86
CA HIS A 201 -20.46 -1.24 31.63
C HIS A 201 -20.71 -0.39 30.37
N ARG A 202 -21.85 -0.59 29.69
CA ARG A 202 -22.19 0.23 28.53
C ARG A 202 -22.62 1.63 28.99
N CYS A 203 -21.79 2.62 28.71
CA CYS A 203 -22.08 4.04 28.94
C CYS A 203 -22.40 4.78 27.63
N ILE A 204 -21.91 4.29 26.49
CA ILE A 204 -22.27 4.77 25.16
C ILE A 204 -23.48 3.98 24.66
N THR A 205 -24.60 4.67 24.42
CA THR A 205 -25.81 4.11 23.78
C THR A 205 -26.00 4.60 22.35
N THR A 206 -25.28 5.64 21.96
CA THR A 206 -25.29 6.25 20.63
C THR A 206 -24.57 5.34 19.63
N LYS A 207 -25.10 5.21 18.40
CA LYS A 207 -24.46 4.38 17.36
C LYS A 207 -23.14 5.00 16.89
N LEU A 208 -22.14 4.18 16.60
CA LEU A 208 -20.83 4.62 16.13
C LEU A 208 -20.92 5.56 14.93
N SER A 209 -21.77 5.26 13.95
CA SER A 209 -21.99 6.13 12.77
C SER A 209 -22.46 7.55 13.11
N HIS A 210 -23.26 7.73 14.17
CA HIS A 210 -23.69 9.05 14.65
C HIS A 210 -22.55 9.74 15.42
N ILE A 211 -21.77 8.99 16.20
CA ILE A 211 -20.60 9.52 16.92
C ILE A 211 -19.55 10.07 15.94
N LEU A 212 -19.29 9.33 14.85
CA LEU A 212 -18.36 9.75 13.80
C LEU A 212 -18.88 10.97 13.01
N LEU A 213 -20.18 11.03 12.71
CA LEU A 213 -20.76 12.16 11.99
C LEU A 213 -20.72 13.46 12.81
N ASP A 214 -21.04 13.41 14.10
CA ASP A 214 -20.94 14.56 14.99
C ASP A 214 -19.48 14.97 15.29
N ALA A 215 -18.55 14.01 15.34
CA ALA A 215 -17.12 14.32 15.48
C ALA A 215 -16.59 15.13 14.28
N LEU A 216 -17.02 14.80 13.06
CA LEU A 216 -16.70 15.54 11.84
C LEU A 216 -17.37 16.92 11.83
N ARG A 217 -18.68 16.99 12.13
CA ARG A 217 -19.41 18.27 12.25
C ARG A 217 -18.77 19.23 13.25
N GLN A 218 -18.33 18.70 14.39
CA GLN A 218 -17.55 19.45 15.39
C GLN A 218 -16.15 19.86 14.94
N GLU A 219 -15.60 19.34 13.85
CA GLU A 219 -14.34 19.78 13.26
C GLU A 219 -14.57 20.95 12.30
N ASP A 220 -15.59 20.88 11.45
CA ASP A 220 -15.99 21.93 10.50
C ASP A 220 -16.47 23.20 11.23
N GLU A 221 -17.29 23.04 12.27
CA GLU A 221 -17.77 24.13 13.13
C GLU A 221 -16.63 24.86 13.86
N LYS A 222 -15.45 24.23 14.03
CA LYS A 222 -14.25 24.84 14.63
C LYS A 222 -13.33 25.51 13.60
N GLN A 223 -13.56 25.33 12.30
CA GLN A 223 -12.70 25.83 11.22
C GLN A 223 -13.24 27.05 10.46
N THR A 224 -14.43 27.57 10.83
CA THR A 224 -15.15 28.56 10.02
C THR A 224 -15.24 29.97 10.65
N PRO A 225 -14.43 30.96 10.19
CA PRO A 225 -14.72 32.39 10.32
C PRO A 225 -15.75 32.86 9.27
N GLN A 226 -16.53 33.90 9.57
CA GLN A 226 -17.59 34.42 8.69
C GLN A 226 -17.08 35.30 7.54
N LYS A 227 -17.58 35.04 6.31
CA LYS A 227 -18.10 36.00 5.27
C LYS A 227 -18.29 35.27 3.93
N GLU A 228 -19.49 35.18 3.36
CA GLU A 228 -20.30 36.20 2.65
C GLU A 228 -19.89 36.48 1.18
N GLN A 229 -20.68 35.89 0.27
CA GLN A 229 -21.17 36.40 -1.03
C GLN A 229 -20.25 37.12 -2.03
N THR A 230 -20.24 36.65 -3.28
CA THR A 230 -20.72 37.43 -4.46
C THR A 230 -20.95 36.52 -5.69
N ASN A 231 -21.70 37.01 -6.69
CA ASN A 231 -22.04 36.31 -7.95
C ASN A 231 -20.89 36.46 -9.00
N ASP A 232 -20.85 35.82 -10.19
CA ASP A 232 -21.84 35.90 -11.28
C ASP A 232 -21.69 34.86 -12.43
N SER A 233 -22.62 34.90 -13.39
CA SER A 233 -22.81 33.97 -14.54
C SER A 233 -21.76 34.09 -15.68
N VAL A 234 -21.73 33.25 -16.75
CA VAL A 234 -22.58 33.26 -17.97
C VAL A 234 -22.43 31.95 -18.84
N ALA A 235 -23.43 31.67 -19.70
CA ALA A 235 -23.66 30.57 -20.69
C ALA A 235 -22.92 30.73 -22.08
N LEU A 236 -22.98 29.87 -23.15
CA LEU A 236 -23.37 28.46 -23.48
C LEU A 236 -22.90 28.12 -24.94
N ASP A 237 -22.60 26.84 -25.26
CA ASP A 237 -22.81 26.09 -26.55
C ASP A 237 -22.18 26.53 -27.94
N PRO A 238 -22.22 25.70 -29.04
CA PRO A 238 -21.81 24.27 -29.18
C PRO A 238 -21.16 23.83 -30.56
N CYS A 239 -20.84 22.52 -30.70
CA CYS A 239 -20.74 21.67 -31.93
C CYS A 239 -19.47 21.57 -32.83
N GLY A 240 -19.30 20.38 -33.48
CA GLY A 240 -18.17 19.93 -34.36
C GLY A 240 -18.53 19.79 -35.88
N PRO A 241 -18.10 18.78 -36.69
CA PRO A 241 -17.39 17.49 -36.42
C PRO A 241 -16.23 17.11 -37.42
N GLN A 242 -15.86 15.81 -37.55
CA GLN A 242 -14.79 15.21 -38.43
C GLN A 242 -15.32 14.74 -39.83
N PRO A 243 -14.50 14.19 -40.80
CA PRO A 243 -14.06 12.75 -40.80
C PRO A 243 -12.77 12.29 -41.60
N ASP A 244 -12.26 11.10 -41.24
CA ASP A 244 -11.65 9.94 -41.98
C ASP A 244 -10.78 10.01 -43.27
N THR A 245 -9.72 9.14 -43.36
CA THR A 245 -9.55 8.03 -44.37
C THR A 245 -8.23 7.20 -44.27
N ILE A 246 -8.17 6.03 -44.94
CA ILE A 246 -7.13 4.94 -45.03
C ILE A 246 -7.38 4.09 -46.33
N PRO A 247 -6.66 2.99 -46.76
CA PRO A 247 -5.67 2.08 -46.11
C PRO A 247 -4.47 1.54 -46.98
N GLY A 248 -3.72 0.52 -46.49
CA GLY A 248 -2.94 -0.47 -47.29
C GLY A 248 -1.40 -0.53 -47.04
N ASN A 249 -0.67 -1.66 -47.20
CA ASN A 249 -1.05 -3.06 -47.49
C ASN A 249 0.06 -4.07 -47.05
N GLN A 250 -0.22 -5.39 -47.02
CA GLN A 250 0.66 -6.53 -46.62
C GLN A 250 1.47 -7.14 -47.82
N PRO A 251 2.27 -8.24 -47.72
CA PRO A 251 2.61 -9.20 -46.62
C PRO A 251 4.16 -9.36 -46.42
N ASP A 252 4.84 -10.43 -45.93
CA ASP A 252 4.50 -11.83 -45.59
C ASP A 252 5.58 -12.55 -44.69
N SER A 253 5.31 -13.83 -44.35
CA SER A 253 6.21 -14.97 -44.04
C SER A 253 6.49 -15.42 -42.58
N ASN A 254 6.23 -16.72 -42.38
CA ASN A 254 6.64 -17.67 -41.32
C ASN A 254 6.32 -17.40 -39.82
N THR A 255 5.36 -18.19 -39.32
CA THR A 255 5.16 -18.59 -37.91
C THR A 255 5.87 -19.95 -37.64
N PRO A 256 5.98 -20.45 -36.38
CA PRO A 256 5.35 -19.99 -35.15
C PRO A 256 6.29 -19.78 -33.95
N THR A 257 6.28 -18.56 -33.42
CA THR A 257 6.35 -18.33 -31.96
C THR A 257 5.36 -17.21 -31.67
N LYS A 258 4.53 -17.33 -30.63
CA LYS A 258 3.46 -16.35 -30.36
C LYS A 258 4.02 -15.15 -29.60
N GLU A 259 4.84 -14.36 -30.28
CA GLU A 259 5.33 -13.08 -29.76
C GLU A 259 4.13 -12.18 -29.42
N ILE A 260 4.11 -11.68 -28.18
CA ILE A 260 3.13 -10.71 -27.73
C ILE A 260 3.36 -9.44 -28.55
N ASN A 261 2.36 -9.02 -29.35
CA ASN A 261 2.53 -7.88 -30.24
C ASN A 261 2.43 -6.55 -29.48
N ILE A 262 3.55 -6.14 -28.87
CA ILE A 262 3.68 -4.95 -28.03
C ILE A 262 3.22 -3.68 -28.76
N MET A 263 3.39 -3.59 -30.09
CA MET A 263 2.89 -2.46 -30.88
C MET A 263 1.36 -2.38 -30.85
N THR A 264 0.65 -3.49 -31.06
CA THR A 264 -0.81 -3.55 -30.98
C THR A 264 -1.32 -3.17 -29.59
N VAL A 265 -0.63 -3.59 -28.52
CA VAL A 265 -0.95 -3.20 -27.15
C VAL A 265 -0.76 -1.69 -26.95
N GLN A 266 0.37 -1.12 -27.39
CA GLN A 266 0.60 0.32 -27.31
C GLN A 266 -0.40 1.15 -28.12
N GLU A 267 -0.92 0.63 -29.23
CA GLU A 267 -2.00 1.29 -29.98
C GLU A 267 -3.34 1.27 -29.23
N LYS A 268 -3.72 0.13 -28.63
CA LYS A 268 -4.90 0.05 -27.74
C LYS A 268 -4.81 1.02 -26.56
N LEU A 269 -3.61 1.25 -26.02
CA LEU A 269 -3.39 2.22 -24.93
C LEU A 269 -3.61 3.69 -25.35
N LYS A 270 -3.46 4.05 -26.63
CA LYS A 270 -3.68 5.45 -27.11
C LYS A 270 -5.12 5.93 -26.93
N GLU A 271 -6.09 5.02 -26.74
CA GLU A 271 -7.46 5.38 -26.36
C GLU A 271 -7.56 6.19 -25.06
N PHE A 272 -6.58 6.09 -24.15
CA PHE A 272 -6.57 6.86 -22.91
C PHE A 272 -6.13 8.32 -23.09
N ASN A 273 -5.48 8.68 -24.20
CA ASN A 273 -5.16 10.08 -24.54
C ASN A 273 -6.40 10.96 -24.73
N GLN A 274 -7.59 10.35 -24.85
CA GLN A 274 -8.89 11.02 -24.97
C GLN A 274 -9.56 11.26 -23.60
N VAL A 275 -8.88 10.96 -22.49
CA VAL A 275 -9.41 11.16 -21.13
C VAL A 275 -8.77 12.41 -20.53
N ASP A 276 -9.60 13.34 -20.05
CA ASP A 276 -9.14 14.58 -19.43
C ASP A 276 -8.14 14.32 -18.28
N GLY A 277 -7.05 15.07 -18.28
CA GLY A 277 -5.98 14.93 -17.29
C GLY A 277 -5.17 13.63 -17.41
N PHE A 278 -5.29 12.85 -18.48
CA PHE A 278 -4.45 11.66 -18.71
C PHE A 278 -2.95 11.98 -18.56
N ALA A 279 -2.30 11.31 -17.62
CA ALA A 279 -0.85 11.43 -17.39
C ALA A 279 -0.10 10.23 -17.98
N GLY A 280 -0.59 9.01 -17.76
CA GLY A 280 0.01 7.78 -18.29
C GLY A 280 -0.81 6.52 -18.01
N VAL A 281 -0.51 5.45 -18.74
CA VAL A 281 -1.07 4.11 -18.57
C VAL A 281 -0.01 3.03 -18.83
N GLY A 282 -0.10 1.91 -18.13
CA GLY A 282 0.79 0.76 -18.33
C GLY A 282 0.11 -0.58 -18.08
N VAL A 283 0.58 -1.59 -18.81
CA VAL A 283 0.22 -3.00 -18.63
C VAL A 283 1.35 -3.66 -17.84
N PHE A 284 1.00 -4.38 -16.78
CA PHE A 284 1.93 -5.04 -15.87
C PHE A 284 1.57 -6.52 -15.68
N THR A 285 2.57 -7.35 -15.40
CA THR A 285 2.34 -8.69 -14.83
C THR A 285 1.92 -8.56 -13.36
N PRO A 286 1.37 -9.63 -12.75
CA PRO A 286 1.11 -9.67 -11.31
C PRO A 286 2.36 -9.45 -10.45
N SER A 287 3.55 -9.79 -10.96
CA SER A 287 4.84 -9.54 -10.31
C SER A 287 5.38 -8.10 -10.49
N GLY A 288 4.62 -7.20 -11.13
CA GLY A 288 5.01 -5.81 -11.36
C GLY A 288 5.96 -5.59 -12.54
N GLU A 289 6.18 -6.60 -13.38
CA GLU A 289 6.97 -6.44 -14.61
C GLU A 289 6.17 -5.64 -15.65
N SER A 290 6.77 -4.57 -16.18
CA SER A 290 6.14 -3.66 -17.13
C SER A 290 6.14 -4.26 -18.55
N LEU A 291 4.97 -4.67 -19.02
CA LEU A 291 4.76 -5.26 -20.35
C LEU A 291 4.56 -4.20 -21.45
N ALA A 292 3.89 -3.10 -21.13
CA ALA A 292 3.72 -1.95 -22.02
C ALA A 292 3.53 -0.66 -21.22
N LEU A 293 4.00 0.47 -21.73
CA LEU A 293 3.84 1.80 -21.15
C LEU A 293 3.48 2.82 -22.23
N LEU A 294 2.65 3.79 -21.85
CA LEU A 294 2.33 5.01 -22.59
C LEU A 294 2.21 6.17 -21.60
N THR A 295 2.91 7.28 -21.86
CA THR A 295 2.89 8.47 -21.00
C THR A 295 2.67 9.72 -21.86
N SER A 296 1.93 10.69 -21.32
CA SER A 296 2.01 12.07 -21.80
C SER A 296 3.39 12.66 -21.47
N GLU A 297 3.81 13.73 -22.14
CA GLU A 297 5.18 14.24 -22.06
C GLU A 297 5.53 14.96 -20.74
N ALA A 298 4.66 14.92 -19.72
CA ALA A 298 4.83 15.66 -18.47
C ALA A 298 4.53 14.83 -17.20
N LYS A 299 5.53 14.77 -16.31
CA LYS A 299 5.51 14.37 -14.89
C LYS A 299 5.30 12.87 -14.56
N GLY A 300 6.29 12.31 -13.85
CA GLY A 300 6.18 11.09 -13.06
C GLY A 300 6.90 9.87 -13.65
N ASN A 301 7.55 9.07 -12.79
CA ASN A 301 8.06 7.76 -13.21
C ASN A 301 6.89 6.75 -13.23
N MET A 302 6.22 6.65 -14.38
CA MET A 302 5.07 5.76 -14.57
C MET A 302 5.37 4.29 -14.23
N LYS A 303 6.64 3.86 -14.31
CA LYS A 303 7.06 2.51 -13.91
C LYS A 303 6.98 2.31 -12.39
N GLU A 304 7.43 3.29 -11.59
CA GLU A 304 7.33 3.25 -10.12
C GLU A 304 5.87 3.33 -9.66
N VAL A 305 5.10 4.28 -10.23
CA VAL A 305 3.66 4.44 -9.91
C VAL A 305 2.88 3.18 -10.28
N GLY A 306 3.20 2.58 -11.43
CA GLY A 306 2.66 1.30 -11.88
C GLY A 306 2.93 0.15 -10.90
N VAL A 307 4.18 -0.05 -10.48
CA VAL A 307 4.56 -1.09 -9.51
C VAL A 307 3.87 -0.86 -8.15
N LEU A 308 3.79 0.38 -7.67
CA LEU A 308 3.11 0.70 -6.41
C LEU A 308 1.61 0.38 -6.47
N ALA A 309 0.93 0.81 -7.54
CA ALA A 309 -0.49 0.56 -7.73
C ALA A 309 -0.81 -0.93 -7.98
N ASN A 310 0.08 -1.66 -8.68
CA ASN A 310 0.04 -3.11 -8.84
C ASN A 310 0.10 -3.83 -7.48
N ASN A 311 1.01 -3.40 -6.60
CA ASN A 311 1.18 -4.01 -5.28
C ASN A 311 -0.04 -3.74 -4.37
N LEU A 312 -0.64 -2.55 -4.47
CA LEU A 312 -1.88 -2.21 -3.77
C LEU A 312 -3.07 -3.03 -4.28
N LEU A 313 -3.19 -3.22 -5.60
CA LEU A 313 -4.20 -4.09 -6.22
C LEU A 313 -4.08 -5.54 -5.74
N MET A 314 -2.88 -6.13 -5.80
CA MET A 314 -2.63 -7.49 -5.32
C MET A 314 -2.90 -7.65 -3.81
N THR A 315 -2.56 -6.64 -3.00
CA THR A 315 -2.83 -6.64 -1.55
C THR A 315 -4.33 -6.58 -1.27
N ALA A 316 -5.07 -5.73 -1.99
CA ALA A 316 -6.52 -5.64 -1.88
C ALA A 316 -7.21 -6.95 -2.30
N GLN A 317 -6.82 -7.55 -3.43
CA GLN A 317 -7.37 -8.82 -3.90
C GLN A 317 -7.11 -9.98 -2.95
N LYS A 318 -5.90 -10.06 -2.38
CA LYS A 318 -5.57 -11.06 -1.36
C LYS A 318 -6.47 -10.89 -0.13
N ALA A 319 -6.67 -9.65 0.34
CA ALA A 319 -7.56 -9.36 1.46
C ALA A 319 -9.03 -9.71 1.16
N THR A 320 -9.59 -9.33 0.00
CA THR A 320 -10.99 -9.66 -0.33
C THR A 320 -11.20 -11.16 -0.57
N MET A 321 -10.17 -11.89 -1.02
CA MET A 321 -10.18 -13.34 -1.14
C MET A 321 -10.14 -14.02 0.24
N GLU A 322 -9.24 -13.60 1.13
CA GLU A 322 -9.14 -14.11 2.51
C GLU A 322 -10.42 -13.81 3.32
N MET A 323 -11.09 -12.69 3.04
CA MET A 323 -12.40 -12.32 3.62
C MET A 323 -13.60 -12.95 2.90
N GLY A 324 -13.40 -13.68 1.80
CA GLY A 324 -14.48 -14.37 1.06
C GLY A 324 -15.45 -13.47 0.29
N ILE A 325 -15.12 -12.19 0.07
CA ILE A 325 -16.02 -11.18 -0.55
C ILE A 325 -15.95 -11.17 -2.09
N GLY A 326 -15.08 -12.01 -2.68
CA GLY A 326 -14.81 -12.04 -4.12
C GLY A 326 -13.55 -11.25 -4.50
N LEU A 327 -13.46 -10.85 -5.76
CA LEU A 327 -12.28 -10.22 -6.33
C LEU A 327 -12.52 -8.73 -6.58
N GLY A 328 -11.72 -7.87 -5.94
CA GLY A 328 -11.58 -6.48 -6.37
C GLY A 328 -11.00 -6.43 -7.78
N GLN A 329 -11.83 -6.13 -8.78
CA GLN A 329 -11.38 -6.01 -10.18
C GLN A 329 -10.76 -4.64 -10.48
N LEU A 330 -11.11 -3.61 -9.69
CA LEU A 330 -10.61 -2.25 -9.82
C LEU A 330 -10.32 -1.66 -8.43
N VAL A 331 -9.12 -1.12 -8.25
CA VAL A 331 -8.74 -0.27 -7.11
C VAL A 331 -8.57 1.17 -7.62
N HIS A 332 -9.13 2.14 -6.89
CA HIS A 332 -8.96 3.57 -7.12
C HIS A 332 -8.21 4.16 -5.93
N ILE A 333 -7.04 4.75 -6.21
CA ILE A 333 -6.20 5.47 -5.26
C ILE A 333 -6.34 6.96 -5.58
N GLU A 334 -6.72 7.74 -4.60
CA GLU A 334 -6.93 9.18 -4.71
C GLU A 334 -5.81 9.94 -3.98
N SER A 335 -5.35 11.03 -4.56
CA SER A 335 -4.31 11.89 -3.97
C SER A 335 -4.49 13.33 -4.43
N GLU A 336 -3.94 14.27 -3.67
CA GLU A 336 -4.05 15.73 -3.86
C GLU A 336 -3.70 16.23 -5.28
N HIS A 337 -2.99 15.44 -6.09
CA HIS A 337 -2.52 15.81 -7.42
C HIS A 337 -2.81 14.75 -8.51
N ALA A 338 -3.38 13.59 -8.17
CA ALA A 338 -3.60 12.50 -9.12
C ALA A 338 -4.62 11.45 -8.64
N HIS A 339 -5.35 10.89 -9.60
CA HIS A 339 -6.15 9.66 -9.44
C HIS A 339 -5.43 8.51 -10.13
N ILE A 340 -5.22 7.40 -9.42
CA ILE A 340 -4.58 6.19 -9.96
C ILE A 340 -5.58 5.05 -9.93
N PHE A 341 -5.78 4.40 -11.06
CA PHE A 341 -6.67 3.24 -11.23
C PHE A 341 -5.83 2.02 -11.51
N ALA A 342 -6.00 0.96 -10.73
CA ALA A 342 -5.36 -0.34 -10.95
C ALA A 342 -6.44 -1.40 -11.18
N CYS A 343 -6.48 -1.97 -12.38
CA CYS A 343 -7.47 -2.97 -12.81
C CYS A 343 -6.80 -4.32 -13.01
N CYS A 344 -7.46 -5.42 -12.66
CA CYS A 344 -6.99 -6.79 -12.89
C CYS A 344 -7.91 -7.54 -13.85
N PHE A 345 -7.31 -8.26 -14.80
CA PHE A 345 -7.99 -9.31 -15.55
C PHE A 345 -7.18 -10.61 -15.47
N ASN A 346 -7.82 -11.66 -14.95
CA ASN A 346 -7.24 -12.99 -14.78
C ASN A 346 -8.27 -14.05 -15.18
N GLU A 347 -7.91 -14.92 -16.14
CA GLU A 347 -8.74 -16.06 -16.58
C GLU A 347 -8.45 -17.33 -15.75
N GLY A 348 -7.53 -17.24 -14.79
CA GLY A 348 -7.11 -18.28 -13.85
C GLY A 348 -8.21 -18.75 -12.90
N SER A 349 -8.10 -19.99 -12.42
CA SER A 349 -8.86 -20.47 -11.25
C SER A 349 -8.25 -20.04 -9.91
N ASP A 350 -7.03 -19.51 -9.94
CA ASP A 350 -6.35 -18.89 -8.80
C ASP A 350 -6.16 -17.40 -9.13
N PRO A 351 -6.80 -16.48 -8.40
CA PRO A 351 -6.77 -15.05 -8.72
C PRO A 351 -5.38 -14.43 -8.53
N LEU A 352 -4.51 -15.02 -7.70
CA LEU A 352 -3.20 -14.48 -7.35
C LEU A 352 -2.05 -15.14 -8.12
N LYS A 353 -2.33 -16.04 -9.08
CA LYS A 353 -1.31 -16.75 -9.88
C LYS A 353 -1.67 -16.77 -11.36
N SER A 354 -0.70 -16.49 -12.21
CA SER A 354 -0.81 -16.74 -13.65
C SER A 354 -0.92 -18.24 -13.94
N GLN A 355 -1.70 -18.61 -14.96
CA GLN A 355 -1.89 -19.99 -15.39
C GLN A 355 -1.51 -20.12 -16.89
N PRO A 356 -0.84 -21.20 -17.33
CA PRO A 356 -0.58 -21.43 -18.75
C PRO A 356 -1.87 -21.50 -19.56
N GLY A 357 -1.89 -20.99 -20.80
CA GLY A 357 -3.08 -20.97 -21.67
C GLY A 357 -4.10 -19.87 -21.33
N LYS A 358 -3.78 -18.94 -20.43
CA LYS A 358 -4.73 -17.97 -19.84
C LYS A 358 -4.10 -16.61 -19.61
N ALA A 359 -4.84 -15.54 -19.89
CA ALA A 359 -4.36 -14.19 -19.61
C ALA A 359 -4.41 -13.88 -18.10
N HIS A 360 -3.35 -13.25 -17.59
CA HIS A 360 -3.33 -12.61 -16.28
C HIS A 360 -2.50 -11.33 -16.37
N ILE A 361 -3.19 -10.18 -16.48
CA ILE A 361 -2.57 -8.85 -16.62
C ILE A 361 -3.23 -7.83 -15.70
N HIS A 362 -2.43 -6.84 -15.27
CA HIS A 362 -2.92 -5.68 -14.56
C HIS A 362 -2.73 -4.42 -15.41
N LEU A 363 -3.71 -3.51 -15.38
CA LEU A 363 -3.64 -2.23 -16.06
C LEU A 363 -3.63 -1.10 -15.03
N VAL A 364 -2.60 -0.25 -15.05
CA VAL A 364 -2.52 0.93 -14.19
C VAL A 364 -2.66 2.19 -15.06
N LEU A 365 -3.62 3.05 -14.72
CA LEU A 365 -3.91 4.32 -15.38
C LEU A 365 -3.78 5.47 -14.37
N VAL A 366 -3.15 6.57 -14.76
CA VAL A 366 -2.95 7.78 -13.93
C VAL A 366 -3.61 8.97 -14.61
N LEU A 367 -4.47 9.67 -13.87
CA LEU A 367 -5.02 10.98 -14.22
C LEU A 367 -4.52 12.06 -13.27
N THR A 368 -4.53 13.31 -13.73
CA THR A 368 -4.21 14.53 -12.97
C THR A 368 -5.40 15.51 -12.90
N SER A 369 -6.60 15.08 -13.33
CA SER A 369 -7.84 15.85 -13.27
C SER A 369 -9.01 14.97 -12.85
N ASP A 370 -9.86 15.51 -11.99
CA ASP A 370 -11.08 14.87 -11.51
C ASP A 370 -12.10 14.63 -12.63
N SER A 371 -12.12 15.52 -13.65
CA SER A 371 -13.08 15.44 -14.76
C SER A 371 -12.97 14.14 -15.56
N GLY A 372 -11.76 13.60 -15.68
CA GLY A 372 -11.51 12.34 -16.39
C GLY A 372 -11.96 11.09 -15.65
N VAL A 373 -12.21 11.14 -14.33
CA VAL A 373 -12.41 9.96 -13.46
C VAL A 373 -13.55 9.05 -13.91
N GLY A 374 -14.68 9.62 -14.33
CA GLY A 374 -15.82 8.84 -14.82
C GLY A 374 -15.51 8.10 -16.13
N MET A 375 -14.88 8.80 -17.08
CA MET A 375 -14.49 8.23 -18.38
C MET A 375 -13.37 7.19 -18.23
N ALA A 376 -12.41 7.41 -17.33
CA ALA A 376 -11.36 6.46 -16.99
C ALA A 376 -11.92 5.14 -16.46
N LYS A 377 -12.86 5.18 -15.50
CA LYS A 377 -13.51 3.96 -14.96
C LYS A 377 -14.22 3.16 -16.06
N LEU A 378 -14.90 3.82 -16.99
CA LEU A 378 -15.56 3.16 -18.13
C LEU A 378 -14.56 2.60 -19.16
N LYS A 379 -13.49 3.35 -19.50
CA LYS A 379 -12.48 2.89 -20.46
C LYS A 379 -11.60 1.77 -19.88
N ILE A 380 -11.23 1.82 -18.60
CA ILE A 380 -10.28 0.88 -18.01
C ILE A 380 -10.82 -0.56 -17.98
N GLU A 381 -12.08 -0.76 -17.57
CA GLU A 381 -12.70 -2.10 -17.53
C GLU A 381 -12.91 -2.69 -18.92
N LYS A 382 -13.18 -1.86 -19.93
CA LYS A 382 -13.32 -2.27 -21.33
C LYS A 382 -11.96 -2.64 -21.93
N LEU A 383 -10.97 -1.76 -21.80
CA LEU A 383 -9.68 -1.92 -22.45
C LEU A 383 -8.83 -3.01 -21.81
N THR A 384 -8.89 -3.21 -20.48
CA THR A 384 -8.15 -4.31 -19.83
C THR A 384 -8.57 -5.67 -20.43
N LYS A 385 -9.86 -5.87 -20.73
CA LYS A 385 -10.38 -7.09 -21.37
C LYS A 385 -9.88 -7.24 -22.82
N VAL A 386 -9.93 -6.17 -23.60
CA VAL A 386 -9.49 -6.15 -25.03
C VAL A 386 -7.97 -6.28 -25.16
N ILE A 387 -7.19 -5.82 -24.18
CA ILE A 387 -5.73 -5.98 -24.12
C ILE A 387 -5.38 -7.41 -23.69
N ALA A 388 -6.08 -7.99 -22.71
CA ALA A 388 -5.80 -9.32 -22.20
C ALA A 388 -5.86 -10.43 -23.25
N GLU A 389 -6.65 -10.26 -24.32
CA GLU A 389 -6.70 -11.22 -25.43
C GLU A 389 -5.34 -11.41 -26.13
N ASP A 390 -4.51 -10.36 -26.17
CA ASP A 390 -3.16 -10.39 -26.73
C ASP A 390 -2.16 -11.17 -25.84
N PHE A 391 -2.49 -11.32 -24.55
CA PHE A 391 -1.67 -11.97 -23.52
C PHE A 391 -2.12 -13.40 -23.16
N ARG A 392 -3.03 -13.99 -23.95
CA ARG A 392 -3.33 -15.42 -23.87
C ARG A 392 -2.18 -16.21 -24.53
N ILE A 393 -1.22 -16.68 -23.73
CA ILE A 393 -0.09 -17.53 -24.16
C ILE A 393 -0.55 -18.98 -24.30
#